data_AF-A0A0C1UI74-F1
#
_entry.id   AF-A0A0C1UI74-F1
#
_cell.length_a   1.000
_cell.length_b   1.000
_cell.length_c   1.000
_cell.angle_alpha   90.00
_cell.angle_beta   90.00
_cell.angle_gamma   90.00
#
_symmetry.space_group_name_H-M   'P 1'
#
loop_
_entity.id
_entity.type
_entity.pdbx_description
1 polymer ?
#
loop_
_entity_poly.entity_id
_entity_poly.type
_entity_poly.pdbx_seq_one_letter_code
_entity_poly.pdbx_strand_id
1 'polypeptide(L)'
;MIAIFNNKLIIYGNNEESKAIEVKKTILNNIKFNKEYNNEQIKSISLKNKTITLIIEGEELFIKTISIPKVSKRYVYYILRNEITEQYGENVMFSYEIIKEEKTCYNIILYCFHENKYSLLKDSSIYNCNGLRINFIQNYVKDLYVKEIKEKKFILLFNYRNYIYLLKVKNNILTYNKVINSLNFTYDEVNNTIKRFIVKNKKDYNIYSISLSEYLQDIYNSTELSPLTIERILQYVIIR
;
A
#
# COMPACT_ATOMS: atom_id res chain seq x y z
N MET A 1 37.77 3.31 -4.75
CA MET A 1 36.39 3.05 -5.24
C MET A 1 35.55 2.65 -4.04
N ILE A 2 34.77 3.57 -3.47
CA ILE A 2 33.98 3.29 -2.26
C ILE A 2 32.73 2.54 -2.69
N ALA A 3 32.65 1.24 -2.36
CA ALA A 3 31.41 0.50 -2.47
C ALA A 3 30.41 1.08 -1.46
N ILE A 4 29.45 1.86 -1.94
CA ILE A 4 28.34 2.34 -1.11
C ILE A 4 27.44 1.14 -0.84
N PHE A 5 27.69 0.45 0.27
CA PHE A 5 26.77 -0.55 0.81
C PHE A 5 25.58 0.18 1.44
N ASN A 6 24.56 0.50 0.63
CA ASN A 6 23.29 0.95 1.19
C ASN A 6 22.64 -0.25 1.91
N ASN A 7 22.73 -0.26 3.24
CA ASN A 7 22.01 -1.22 4.08
C ASN A 7 20.52 -0.85 4.08
N LYS A 8 19.74 -1.49 3.18
CA LYS A 8 18.29 -1.33 3.10
C LYS A 8 17.64 -2.31 4.07
N LEU A 9 16.71 -1.83 4.88
CA LEU A 9 15.87 -2.65 5.77
C LEU A 9 14.43 -2.56 5.26
N ILE A 10 13.82 -3.69 4.95
CA ILE A 10 12.41 -3.75 4.59
C ILE A 10 11.66 -4.32 5.77
N ILE A 11 10.73 -3.55 6.32
CA ILE A 11 9.84 -3.98 7.40
C ILE A 11 8.46 -4.15 6.78
N TYR A 12 7.80 -5.28 7.01
CA TYR A 12 6.50 -5.57 6.43
C TYR A 12 5.63 -6.38 7.39
N GLY A 13 4.33 -6.06 7.41
CA GLY A 13 3.38 -6.68 8.31
C GLY A 13 2.31 -5.71 8.80
N ASN A 14 1.49 -6.20 9.73
CA ASN A 14 0.56 -5.38 10.49
C ASN A 14 1.19 -5.00 11.86
N ASN A 15 0.41 -4.37 12.74
CA ASN A 15 0.89 -3.92 14.04
C ASN A 15 1.28 -5.07 15.01
N GLU A 16 0.75 -6.27 14.79
CA GLU A 16 0.93 -7.43 15.68
C GLU A 16 1.99 -8.41 15.16
N GLU A 17 2.06 -8.57 13.85
CA GLU A 17 2.87 -9.55 13.13
C GLU A 17 3.70 -8.86 12.05
N SER A 18 4.80 -8.25 12.51
CA SER A 18 5.80 -7.62 11.64
C SER A 18 7.04 -8.49 11.47
N LYS A 19 7.61 -8.44 10.27
CA LYS A 19 8.91 -9.02 9.92
C LYS A 19 9.80 -7.95 9.33
N ALA A 20 11.12 -8.12 9.47
CA ALA A 20 12.07 -7.27 8.79
C ALA A 20 13.13 -8.09 8.06
N ILE A 21 13.56 -7.59 6.91
CA ILE A 21 14.60 -8.22 6.10
C ILE A 21 15.66 -7.19 5.77
N GLU A 22 16.91 -7.53 6.10
CA GLU A 22 18.06 -6.75 5.68
C GLU A 22 18.51 -7.18 4.28
N VAL A 23 18.60 -6.19 3.39
CA VAL A 23 18.95 -6.38 1.98
C VAL A 23 20.29 -5.70 1.72
N LYS A 24 21.23 -6.46 1.17
CA LYS A 24 22.49 -5.92 0.63
C LYS A 24 22.45 -5.96 -0.89
N LYS A 25 22.60 -4.78 -1.50
CA LYS A 25 22.77 -4.66 -2.94
C LYS A 25 24.25 -4.90 -3.27
N THR A 26 24.53 -5.92 -4.10
CA THR A 26 25.90 -6.20 -4.56
C THR A 26 26.20 -5.42 -5.85
N ILE A 27 27.49 -5.31 -6.20
CA ILE A 27 28.00 -4.54 -7.35
C ILE A 27 27.34 -4.95 -8.68
N LEU A 28 26.81 -6.17 -8.79
CA LEU A 28 26.15 -6.72 -9.98
C LEU A 28 24.62 -6.62 -9.95
N ASN A 29 24.03 -5.77 -9.09
CA ASN A 29 22.58 -5.69 -8.86
C ASN A 29 21.91 -6.98 -8.35
N ASN A 30 22.68 -8.03 -8.03
CA ASN A 30 22.14 -9.23 -7.40
C ASN A 30 21.71 -8.88 -5.97
N ILE A 31 20.43 -9.11 -5.70
CA ILE A 31 19.78 -8.92 -4.40
C ILE A 31 20.12 -10.14 -3.53
N LYS A 32 20.76 -9.91 -2.38
CA LYS A 32 20.93 -10.94 -1.37
C LYS A 32 20.17 -10.57 -0.11
N PHE A 33 19.34 -11.49 0.35
CA PHE A 33 18.71 -11.43 1.67
C PHE A 33 19.74 -11.85 2.70
N ASN A 34 20.08 -10.94 3.62
CA ASN A 34 21.16 -11.17 4.59
C ASN A 34 20.64 -11.82 5.86
N LYS A 35 19.55 -11.28 6.40
CA LYS A 35 18.95 -11.73 7.66
C LYS A 35 17.48 -11.32 7.74
N GLU A 36 16.64 -12.22 8.24
CA GLU A 36 15.25 -11.97 8.59
C GLU A 36 15.13 -11.82 10.11
N TYR A 37 14.23 -10.94 10.54
CA TYR A 37 13.95 -10.63 11.93
C TYR A 37 12.44 -10.73 12.18
N ASN A 38 12.05 -11.31 13.31
CA ASN A 38 10.66 -11.32 13.79
C ASN A 38 10.30 -10.03 14.54
N ASN A 39 9.03 -9.89 14.94
CA ASN A 39 8.52 -8.66 15.55
C ASN A 39 9.30 -8.21 16.81
N GLU A 40 9.67 -9.16 17.68
CA GLU A 40 10.44 -8.86 18.89
C GLU A 40 11.86 -8.40 18.56
N GLN A 41 12.50 -9.07 17.61
CA GLN A 41 13.87 -8.77 17.18
C GLN A 41 13.97 -7.40 16.49
N ILE A 42 12.92 -6.95 15.78
CA ILE A 42 12.91 -5.66 15.08
C ILE A 42 13.27 -4.51 16.02
N LYS A 43 12.74 -4.53 17.26
CA LYS A 43 12.96 -3.49 18.27
C LYS A 43 14.43 -3.37 18.69
N SER A 44 15.22 -4.43 18.52
CA SER A 44 16.65 -4.46 18.85
C SER A 44 17.56 -4.01 17.70
N ILE A 45 17.01 -3.83 16.49
CA ILE A 45 17.81 -3.46 15.33
C ILE A 45 18.19 -1.99 15.42
N SER A 46 19.49 -1.69 15.31
CA SER A 46 19.91 -0.31 15.11
C SER A 46 19.45 0.20 13.74
N LEU A 47 18.53 1.17 13.75
CA LEU A 47 17.99 1.82 12.55
C LEU A 47 18.92 2.91 11.98
N LYS A 48 19.95 3.28 12.74
CA LYS A 48 20.94 4.30 12.36
C LYS A 48 21.64 3.91 11.06
N ASN A 49 21.80 4.87 10.16
CA ASN A 49 22.45 4.70 8.85
C ASN A 49 21.78 3.68 7.89
N LYS A 50 20.56 3.21 8.19
CA LYS A 50 19.80 2.33 7.29
C LYS A 50 18.76 3.13 6.50
N THR A 51 18.47 2.69 5.28
CA THR A 51 17.29 3.16 4.55
C THR A 51 16.15 2.17 4.80
N ILE A 52 15.03 2.64 5.33
CA ILE A 52 13.92 1.80 5.75
C ILE A 52 12.78 1.91 4.73
N THR A 53 12.25 0.77 4.33
CA THR A 53 10.95 0.69 3.65
C THR A 53 9.98 -0.07 4.54
N LEU A 54 8.96 0.63 5.03
CA LEU A 54 7.86 0.05 5.79
C LEU A 54 6.69 -0.26 4.84
N ILE A 55 6.27 -1.53 4.82
CA ILE A 55 5.13 -2.02 4.06
C ILE A 55 4.02 -2.37 5.05
N ILE A 56 3.00 -1.53 5.12
CA ILE A 56 1.86 -1.72 6.00
C ILE A 56 0.88 -2.70 5.35
N GLU A 57 0.55 -3.76 6.08
CA GLU A 57 -0.42 -4.78 5.71
C GLU A 57 -1.67 -4.68 6.61
N GLY A 58 -2.81 -5.13 6.10
CA GLY A 58 -4.07 -5.25 6.85
C GLY A 58 -4.84 -3.95 7.04
N GLU A 59 -4.33 -2.83 6.52
CA GLU A 59 -4.92 -1.50 6.75
C GLU A 59 -5.63 -0.94 5.50
N GLU A 60 -6.84 -0.45 5.74
CA GLU A 60 -7.63 0.31 4.77
C GLU A 60 -7.12 1.76 4.69
N LEU A 61 -7.09 2.32 3.47
CA LEU A 61 -6.66 3.69 3.25
C LEU A 61 -7.90 4.58 3.21
N PHE A 62 -7.83 5.74 3.86
CA PHE A 62 -8.86 6.74 3.69
C PHE A 62 -8.58 7.50 2.40
N ILE A 63 -9.33 7.16 1.34
CA ILE A 63 -9.17 7.74 0.02
C ILE A 63 -10.24 8.80 -0.22
N LYS A 64 -9.83 10.03 -0.51
CA LYS A 64 -10.74 11.15 -0.79
C LYS A 64 -10.26 11.94 -1.98
N THR A 65 -11.19 12.30 -2.88
CA THR A 65 -10.90 13.28 -3.95
C THR A 65 -11.36 14.65 -3.49
N ILE A 66 -10.50 15.65 -3.63
CA ILE A 66 -10.80 17.05 -3.33
C ILE A 66 -10.39 17.96 -4.48
N SER A 67 -10.91 19.18 -4.49
CA SER A 67 -10.52 20.23 -5.42
C SER A 67 -9.96 21.40 -4.62
N ILE A 68 -8.76 21.86 -4.96
CA ILE A 68 -8.13 23.03 -4.33
C ILE A 68 -7.88 24.12 -5.38
N PRO A 69 -7.83 25.41 -5.00
CA PRO A 69 -7.43 26.48 -5.90
C PRO A 69 -6.05 26.21 -6.50
N LYS A 70 -5.85 26.67 -7.73
CA LYS A 70 -4.57 26.54 -8.42
C LYS A 70 -3.55 27.47 -7.77
N VAL A 71 -2.58 26.87 -7.09
CA VAL A 71 -1.49 27.57 -6.40
C VAL A 71 -0.13 27.04 -6.88
N SER A 72 0.97 27.69 -6.50
CA SER A 72 2.29 27.11 -6.74
C SER A 72 2.39 25.72 -6.08
N LYS A 73 3.01 24.75 -6.76
CA LYS A 73 3.15 23.35 -6.28
C LYS A 73 3.73 23.26 -4.87
N ARG A 74 4.61 24.19 -4.48
CA ARG A 74 5.18 24.26 -3.12
C ARG A 74 4.14 24.50 -2.03
N TYR A 75 3.01 25.15 -2.36
CA TYR A 75 1.93 25.46 -1.41
C TYR A 75 0.86 24.37 -1.36
N VAL A 76 0.77 23.50 -2.37
CA VAL A 76 -0.21 22.42 -2.40
C VAL A 76 -0.12 21.57 -1.14
N TYR A 77 1.09 21.14 -0.76
CA TYR A 77 1.29 20.33 0.45
C TYR A 77 0.73 21.01 1.72
N TYR A 78 0.98 22.31 1.90
CA TYR A 78 0.52 23.04 3.08
C TYR A 78 -1.01 23.15 3.14
N ILE A 79 -1.65 23.44 2.00
CA ILE A 79 -3.12 23.48 1.92
C ILE A 79 -3.70 22.13 2.28
N LEU A 80 -3.17 21.05 1.67
CA LEU A 80 -3.64 19.69 1.95
C LEU A 80 -3.42 19.29 3.40
N ARG A 81 -2.27 19.64 4.00
CA ARG A 81 -1.99 19.35 5.41
C ARG A 81 -3.04 20.00 6.32
N ASN A 82 -3.36 21.28 6.09
CA ASN A 82 -4.35 22.00 6.90
C ASN A 82 -5.74 21.36 6.78
N GLU A 83 -6.21 21.10 5.56
CA GLU A 83 -7.50 20.44 5.30
C GLU A 83 -7.59 19.07 6.01
N ILE A 84 -6.51 18.29 5.95
CA ILE A 84 -6.45 16.97 6.59
C ILE A 84 -6.44 17.10 8.11
N THR A 85 -5.68 18.05 8.67
CA THR A 85 -5.60 18.28 10.11
C THR A 85 -6.94 18.75 10.66
N GLU A 86 -7.65 19.64 9.98
CA GLU A 86 -8.99 20.09 10.39
C GLU A 86 -10.01 18.94 10.36
N GLN A 87 -9.95 18.07 9.36
CA GLN A 87 -10.94 17.01 9.20
C GLN A 87 -10.64 15.74 10.01
N TYR A 88 -9.36 15.39 10.18
CA TYR A 88 -8.94 14.08 10.68
C TYR A 88 -7.95 14.17 11.86
N GLY A 89 -7.51 15.36 12.27
CA GLY A 89 -6.56 15.59 13.37
C GLY A 89 -5.08 15.55 12.95
N GLU A 90 -4.19 15.77 13.92
CA GLU A 90 -2.75 16.00 13.67
C GLU A 90 -1.96 14.73 13.31
N ASN A 91 -2.39 13.57 13.81
CA ASN A 91 -1.68 12.29 13.71
C ASN A 91 -2.08 11.50 12.45
N VAL A 92 -2.16 12.19 11.32
CA VAL A 92 -2.54 11.63 10.02
C VAL A 92 -1.39 11.80 9.04
N MET A 93 -0.88 10.66 8.57
CA MET A 93 0.02 10.61 7.44
C MET A 93 -0.80 10.66 6.16
N PHE A 94 -0.31 11.38 5.17
CA PHE A 94 -0.96 11.40 3.87
C PHE A 94 0.03 11.47 2.71
N SER A 95 -0.42 10.98 1.57
CA SER A 95 0.16 11.24 0.26
C SER A 95 -0.92 11.73 -0.69
N TYR A 96 -0.52 12.33 -1.79
CA TYR A 96 -1.47 12.88 -2.75
C TYR A 96 -0.96 12.79 -4.19
N GLU A 97 -1.90 12.73 -5.13
CA GLU A 97 -1.63 12.85 -6.55
C GLU A 97 -2.57 13.89 -7.19
N ILE A 98 -2.02 14.76 -8.04
CA ILE A 98 -2.83 15.67 -8.86
C ILE A 98 -3.36 14.85 -10.04
N ILE A 99 -4.66 14.54 -10.02
CA ILE A 99 -5.31 13.68 -11.02
C ILE A 99 -5.85 14.46 -12.21
N LYS A 100 -6.07 15.78 -12.05
CA LYS A 100 -6.46 16.69 -13.13
C LYS A 100 -6.07 18.12 -12.76
N GLU A 101 -5.50 18.84 -13.72
CA GLU A 101 -5.22 20.26 -13.62
C GLU A 101 -6.19 21.05 -14.49
N GLU A 102 -6.92 21.97 -13.89
CA GLU A 102 -7.83 22.87 -14.60
C GLU A 102 -7.27 24.30 -14.60
N LYS A 103 -8.02 25.24 -15.20
CA LYS A 103 -7.59 26.63 -15.28
C LYS A 103 -7.48 27.26 -13.89
N THR A 104 -8.40 26.94 -12.99
CA THR A 104 -8.55 27.59 -11.68
C THR A 104 -8.33 26.66 -10.50
N CYS A 105 -8.28 25.33 -10.70
CA CYS A 105 -8.12 24.37 -9.60
C CYS A 105 -7.23 23.17 -9.97
N TYR A 106 -6.77 22.49 -8.92
CA TYR A 106 -6.26 21.13 -8.98
C TYR A 106 -7.28 20.17 -8.40
N ASN A 107 -7.62 19.12 -9.14
CA ASN A 107 -8.30 17.96 -8.57
C ASN A 107 -7.25 16.97 -8.09
N ILE A 108 -7.34 16.62 -6.81
CA ILE A 108 -6.33 15.86 -6.08
C ILE A 108 -7.00 14.64 -5.46
N ILE A 109 -6.33 13.51 -5.52
CA ILE A 109 -6.67 12.35 -4.70
C ILE A 109 -5.73 12.30 -3.50
N LEU A 110 -6.32 12.14 -2.32
CA LEU A 110 -5.65 12.00 -1.03
C LEU A 110 -5.70 10.54 -0.59
N TYR A 111 -4.58 10.07 -0.06
CA TYR A 111 -4.45 8.79 0.64
C TYR A 111 -4.04 9.07 2.07
N CYS A 112 -4.96 8.89 3.02
CA CYS A 112 -4.72 9.18 4.43
C CYS A 112 -4.68 7.90 5.28
N PHE A 113 -3.86 7.94 6.33
CA PHE A 113 -3.72 6.88 7.32
C PHE A 113 -3.39 7.46 8.70
N HIS A 114 -4.00 6.93 9.75
CA HIS A 114 -3.68 7.31 11.13
C HIS A 114 -2.42 6.59 11.59
N GLU A 115 -1.33 7.34 11.83
CA GLU A 115 -0.03 6.78 12.27
C GLU A 115 -0.16 5.99 13.58
N ASN A 116 -1.12 6.38 14.43
CA ASN A 116 -1.34 5.77 15.73
C ASN A 116 -1.72 4.29 15.69
N LYS A 117 -2.12 3.78 14.53
CA LYS A 117 -2.42 2.37 14.31
C LYS A 117 -1.19 1.48 14.20
N TYR A 118 -0.01 2.05 13.96
CA TYR A 118 1.21 1.29 13.76
C TYR A 118 2.27 1.68 14.79
N SER A 119 2.51 0.81 15.76
CA SER A 119 3.37 1.07 16.92
C SER A 119 4.79 1.48 16.52
N LEU A 120 5.35 0.92 15.45
CA LEU A 120 6.67 1.28 14.96
C LEU A 120 6.78 2.74 14.53
N LEU A 121 5.70 3.38 14.07
CA LEU A 121 5.69 4.79 13.70
C LEU A 121 5.71 5.73 14.91
N LYS A 122 5.38 5.21 16.10
CA LYS A 122 5.50 5.92 17.38
C LYS A 122 6.89 5.85 17.98
N ASP A 123 7.71 4.91 17.53
CA ASP A 123 9.08 4.76 18.01
C ASP A 123 9.96 5.87 17.40
N SER A 124 10.40 6.81 18.23
CA SER A 124 11.27 7.91 17.80
C SER A 124 12.55 7.46 17.07
N SER A 125 13.03 6.23 17.33
CA SER A 125 14.21 5.69 16.67
C SER A 125 14.02 5.46 15.17
N ILE A 126 12.78 5.31 14.68
CA ILE A 126 12.51 5.16 13.24
C ILE A 126 12.92 6.40 12.45
N TYR A 127 12.91 7.57 13.10
CA TYR A 127 13.30 8.84 12.48
C TYR A 127 14.83 9.06 12.48
N ASN A 128 15.61 8.20 13.15
CA ASN A 128 17.07 8.23 13.12
C ASN A 128 17.68 7.48 11.92
N CYS A 129 16.84 6.99 11.00
CA CYS A 129 17.28 6.31 9.79
C CYS A 129 17.74 7.31 8.70
N ASN A 130 18.48 6.84 7.70
CA ASN A 130 18.92 7.69 6.57
C ASN A 130 17.76 8.08 5.64
N GLY A 131 16.64 7.38 5.74
CA GLY A 131 15.45 7.64 4.93
C GLY A 131 14.38 6.62 5.21
N LEU A 132 13.16 7.10 5.42
CA LEU A 132 11.98 6.29 5.70
C LEU A 132 11.01 6.40 4.53
N ARG A 133 10.69 5.25 3.91
CA ARG A 133 9.61 5.12 2.94
C ARG A 133 8.50 4.30 3.58
N ILE A 134 7.29 4.84 3.61
CA ILE A 134 6.11 4.13 4.12
C ILE A 134 5.17 3.92 2.94
N ASN A 135 4.71 2.68 2.77
CA ASN A 135 3.75 2.35 1.73
C ASN A 135 2.87 1.19 2.19
N PHE A 136 1.77 0.97 1.48
CA PHE A 136 0.78 -0.04 1.80
C PHE A 136 0.89 -1.18 0.79
N ILE A 137 0.63 -2.41 1.26
CA ILE A 137 0.73 -3.60 0.42
C ILE A 137 -0.15 -3.49 -0.84
N GLN A 138 -1.35 -2.91 -0.73
CA GLN A 138 -2.24 -2.68 -1.87
C GLN A 138 -1.61 -1.86 -2.99
N ASN A 139 -0.73 -0.90 -2.68
CA ASN A 139 -0.07 -0.08 -3.70
C ASN A 139 0.99 -0.88 -4.46
N TYR A 140 1.78 -1.69 -3.75
CA TYR A 140 2.76 -2.57 -4.39
C TYR A 140 2.11 -3.66 -5.23
N VAL A 141 1.05 -4.30 -4.72
CA VAL A 141 0.31 -5.31 -5.47
C VAL A 141 -0.34 -4.67 -6.70
N LYS A 142 -1.03 -3.54 -6.56
CA LYS A 142 -1.55 -2.79 -7.72
C LYS A 142 -0.46 -2.54 -8.76
N ASP A 143 0.67 -1.98 -8.36
CA ASP A 143 1.72 -1.60 -9.30
C ASP A 143 2.46 -2.80 -9.93
N LEU A 144 2.48 -3.94 -9.26
CA LEU A 144 3.02 -5.19 -9.78
C LEU A 144 2.12 -5.71 -10.92
N TYR A 145 0.81 -5.77 -10.69
CA TYR A 145 -0.15 -6.38 -11.62
C TYR A 145 -0.70 -5.42 -12.68
N VAL A 146 -0.56 -4.10 -12.52
CA VAL A 146 -0.96 -3.15 -13.56
C VAL A 146 -0.19 -3.32 -14.88
N LYS A 147 0.93 -4.05 -14.85
CA LYS A 147 1.66 -4.46 -16.05
C LYS A 147 1.02 -5.64 -16.78
N GLU A 148 0.31 -6.49 -16.05
CA GLU A 148 -0.43 -7.65 -16.57
C GLU A 148 -1.85 -7.23 -17.02
N ILE A 149 -2.45 -6.24 -16.34
CA ILE A 149 -3.78 -5.69 -16.64
C ILE A 149 -3.66 -4.53 -17.65
N LYS A 150 -4.27 -4.67 -18.83
CA LYS A 150 -4.19 -3.64 -19.89
C LYS A 150 -5.26 -2.56 -19.74
N GLU A 151 -6.30 -2.86 -18.99
CA GLU A 151 -7.51 -2.09 -18.89
C GLU A 151 -7.31 -0.91 -17.93
N LYS A 152 -7.77 0.27 -18.36
CA LYS A 152 -7.65 1.49 -17.55
C LYS A 152 -8.55 1.46 -16.32
N LYS A 153 -9.63 0.70 -16.33
CA LYS A 153 -10.61 0.62 -15.23
C LYS A 153 -10.74 -0.84 -14.82
N PHE A 154 -10.32 -1.16 -13.60
CA PHE A 154 -10.42 -2.51 -13.09
C PHE A 154 -10.62 -2.55 -11.57
N ILE A 155 -11.23 -3.63 -11.13
CA ILE A 155 -11.30 -4.05 -9.74
C ILE A 155 -10.26 -5.15 -9.58
N LEU A 156 -9.36 -4.99 -8.61
CA LEU A 156 -8.39 -6.01 -8.25
C LEU A 156 -8.71 -6.52 -6.86
N LEU A 157 -9.00 -7.81 -6.77
CA LEU A 157 -9.27 -8.52 -5.53
C LEU A 157 -8.09 -9.43 -5.24
N PHE A 158 -7.54 -9.43 -4.03
CA PHE A 158 -6.52 -10.40 -3.70
C PHE A 158 -6.58 -10.81 -2.24
N ASN A 159 -6.31 -12.09 -2.00
CA ASN A 159 -6.04 -12.59 -0.68
C ASN A 159 -4.53 -12.51 -0.41
N TYR A 160 -4.16 -12.05 0.77
CA TYR A 160 -2.78 -12.05 1.24
C TYR A 160 -2.74 -12.21 2.76
N ARG A 161 -2.16 -13.32 3.21
CA ARG A 161 -2.22 -13.80 4.60
C ARG A 161 -3.69 -13.94 5.04
N ASN A 162 -4.07 -13.27 6.12
CA ASN A 162 -5.42 -13.29 6.68
C ASN A 162 -6.27 -12.11 6.19
N TYR A 163 -5.85 -11.42 5.12
CA TYR A 163 -6.51 -10.21 4.65
C TYR A 163 -6.94 -10.34 3.20
N ILE A 164 -8.17 -9.94 2.93
CA ILE A 164 -8.71 -9.79 1.60
C ILE A 164 -8.80 -8.31 1.27
N TYR A 165 -8.16 -7.93 0.16
CA TYR A 165 -8.11 -6.56 -0.32
C TYR A 165 -8.99 -6.43 -1.55
N LEU A 166 -9.88 -5.44 -1.54
CA LEU A 166 -10.75 -5.11 -2.66
C LEU A 166 -10.37 -3.73 -3.15
N LEU A 167 -9.75 -3.64 -4.32
CA LEU A 167 -9.22 -2.38 -4.87
C LEU A 167 -10.03 -1.96 -6.09
N LYS A 168 -10.35 -0.66 -6.19
CA LYS A 168 -10.89 -0.05 -7.39
C LYS A 168 -9.86 0.88 -8.00
N VAL A 169 -9.43 0.56 -9.22
CA VAL A 169 -8.33 1.26 -9.89
C VAL A 169 -8.83 1.89 -11.19
N LYS A 170 -8.50 3.16 -11.40
CA LYS A 170 -8.80 3.90 -12.63
C LYS A 170 -7.56 4.65 -13.09
N ASN A 171 -7.14 4.44 -14.33
CA ASN A 171 -5.93 5.01 -14.92
C ASN A 171 -4.70 4.82 -14.00
N ASN A 172 -4.52 3.61 -13.47
CA ASN A 172 -3.48 3.24 -12.51
C ASN A 172 -3.55 3.95 -11.14
N ILE A 173 -4.56 4.79 -10.91
CA ILE A 173 -4.80 5.47 -9.63
C ILE A 173 -5.73 4.59 -8.79
N LEU A 174 -5.34 4.31 -7.54
CA LEU A 174 -6.22 3.64 -6.58
C LEU A 174 -7.29 4.65 -6.14
N THR A 175 -8.55 4.39 -6.49
CA THR A 175 -9.67 5.33 -6.26
C THR A 175 -10.54 4.95 -5.07
N TYR A 176 -10.49 3.69 -4.65
CA TYR A 176 -11.20 3.17 -3.49
C TYR A 176 -10.56 1.86 -3.07
N ASN A 177 -10.52 1.56 -1.78
CA ASN A 177 -10.19 0.23 -1.29
C ASN A 177 -11.10 -0.20 -0.14
N LYS A 178 -11.16 -1.51 0.06
CA LYS A 178 -11.70 -2.16 1.26
C LYS A 178 -10.71 -3.22 1.70
N VAL A 179 -10.49 -3.35 3.00
CA VAL A 179 -9.70 -4.45 3.57
C VAL A 179 -10.56 -5.22 4.57
N ILE A 180 -10.54 -6.55 4.46
CA ILE A 180 -11.27 -7.48 5.33
C ILE A 180 -10.24 -8.37 6.01
N ASN A 181 -10.25 -8.44 7.34
CA ASN A 181 -9.54 -9.49 8.07
C ASN A 181 -10.43 -10.74 8.07
N SER A 182 -10.08 -11.76 7.28
CA SER A 182 -10.90 -12.97 7.11
C SER A 182 -11.08 -13.77 8.40
N LEU A 183 -10.19 -13.61 9.39
CA LEU A 183 -10.33 -14.28 10.69
C LEU A 183 -11.48 -13.72 11.53
N ASN A 184 -11.94 -12.50 11.24
CA ASN A 184 -12.97 -11.83 12.03
C ASN A 184 -14.39 -12.06 11.48
N PHE A 185 -14.55 -12.79 10.38
CA PHE A 185 -15.81 -12.95 9.67
C PHE A 185 -16.01 -14.38 9.20
N THR A 186 -17.27 -14.78 9.11
CA THR A 186 -17.65 -16.04 8.45
C THR A 186 -17.43 -15.96 6.94
N TYR A 187 -17.36 -17.12 6.30
CA TYR A 187 -17.27 -17.22 4.83
C TYR A 187 -18.39 -16.43 4.12
N ASP A 188 -19.64 -16.56 4.60
CA ASP A 188 -20.78 -15.88 4.00
C ASP A 188 -20.72 -14.36 4.15
N GLU A 189 -20.23 -13.85 5.28
CA GLU A 189 -20.03 -12.41 5.48
C GLU A 189 -18.94 -11.83 4.57
N VAL A 190 -17.83 -12.56 4.41
CA VAL A 190 -16.78 -12.21 3.47
C VAL A 190 -17.34 -12.18 2.04
N ASN A 191 -18.01 -13.25 1.61
CA ASN A 191 -18.60 -13.37 0.29
C ASN A 191 -19.62 -12.24 0.02
N ASN A 192 -20.51 -11.97 0.97
CA ASN A 192 -21.48 -10.88 0.87
C ASN A 192 -20.80 -9.51 0.77
N THR A 193 -19.70 -9.30 1.48
CA THR A 193 -18.93 -8.05 1.40
C THR A 193 -18.30 -7.87 0.03
N ILE A 194 -17.68 -8.92 -0.52
CA ILE A 194 -17.12 -8.93 -1.88
C ILE A 194 -18.21 -8.64 -2.91
N LYS A 195 -19.35 -9.33 -2.85
CA LYS A 195 -20.52 -9.11 -3.71
C LYS A 195 -20.96 -7.65 -3.70
N ARG A 196 -21.20 -7.08 -2.51
CA ARG A 196 -21.63 -5.68 -2.35
C ARG A 196 -20.60 -4.70 -2.93
N PHE A 197 -19.32 -4.94 -2.67
CA PHE A 197 -18.23 -4.13 -3.22
C PHE A 197 -18.27 -4.13 -4.76
N ILE A 198 -18.38 -5.31 -5.36
CA ILE A 198 -18.41 -5.46 -6.82
C ILE A 198 -19.66 -4.80 -7.40
N VAL A 199 -20.86 -5.11 -6.89
CA VAL A 199 -22.12 -4.51 -7.39
C VAL A 199 -22.05 -2.99 -7.36
N LYS A 200 -21.52 -2.39 -6.27
CA LYS A 200 -21.39 -0.94 -6.13
C LYS A 200 -20.38 -0.32 -7.11
N ASN A 201 -19.39 -1.08 -7.59
CA ASN A 201 -18.23 -0.54 -8.30
C ASN A 201 -18.01 -1.10 -9.72
N LYS A 202 -18.73 -2.14 -10.15
CA LYS A 202 -18.45 -2.89 -11.39
C LYS A 202 -18.77 -2.12 -12.67
N LYS A 203 -19.64 -1.11 -12.65
CA LYS A 203 -20.07 -0.41 -13.87
C LYS A 203 -18.86 0.12 -14.66
N ASP A 204 -18.56 -0.52 -15.79
CA ASP A 204 -17.41 -0.29 -16.67
C ASP A 204 -16.03 -0.68 -16.10
N TYR A 205 -15.96 -1.65 -15.18
CA TYR A 205 -14.72 -2.18 -14.60
C TYR A 205 -14.61 -3.68 -14.84
N ASN A 206 -13.44 -4.11 -15.32
CA ASN A 206 -13.08 -5.52 -15.38
C ASN A 206 -12.66 -6.01 -13.99
N ILE A 207 -12.89 -7.28 -13.68
CA ILE A 207 -12.61 -7.85 -12.36
C ILE A 207 -11.45 -8.83 -12.50
N TYR A 208 -10.44 -8.63 -11.66
CA TYR A 208 -9.28 -9.52 -11.54
C TYR A 208 -9.18 -10.03 -10.12
N SER A 209 -8.74 -11.26 -9.98
CA SER A 209 -8.57 -11.93 -8.68
C SER A 209 -7.21 -12.58 -8.55
N ILE A 210 -6.70 -12.65 -7.33
CA ILE A 210 -5.51 -13.44 -6.97
C ILE A 210 -5.85 -14.24 -5.72
N SER A 211 -5.79 -15.56 -5.83
CA SER A 211 -6.01 -16.50 -4.72
C SER A 211 -7.36 -16.31 -4.04
N LEU A 212 -8.41 -16.09 -4.84
CA LEU A 212 -9.79 -15.85 -4.38
C LEU A 212 -10.83 -16.67 -5.17
N SER A 213 -10.41 -17.70 -5.89
CA SER A 213 -11.29 -18.50 -6.75
C SER A 213 -12.50 -19.06 -5.99
N GLU A 214 -12.33 -19.49 -4.73
CA GLU A 214 -13.40 -20.00 -3.88
C GLU A 214 -14.55 -18.99 -3.67
N TYR A 215 -14.25 -17.71 -3.49
CA TYR A 215 -15.25 -16.67 -3.25
C TYR A 215 -15.98 -16.19 -4.53
N LEU A 216 -15.46 -16.54 -5.71
CA LEU A 216 -15.88 -15.95 -6.98
C LEU A 216 -16.57 -16.93 -7.93
N GLN A 217 -16.66 -18.23 -7.57
CA GLN A 217 -17.14 -19.31 -8.46
C GLN A 217 -18.51 -19.03 -9.09
N ASP A 218 -19.42 -18.39 -8.36
CA ASP A 218 -20.83 -18.27 -8.77
C ASP A 218 -21.25 -16.89 -9.27
N ILE A 219 -20.35 -15.90 -9.29
CA ILE A 219 -20.83 -14.51 -9.18
C ILE A 219 -20.32 -13.59 -10.29
N TYR A 220 -19.16 -13.79 -10.90
CA TYR A 220 -18.65 -12.83 -11.89
C TYR A 220 -17.67 -13.46 -12.88
N ASN A 221 -17.63 -12.94 -14.12
CA ASN A 221 -16.54 -13.17 -15.07
C ASN A 221 -15.27 -12.45 -14.56
N SER A 222 -14.61 -13.01 -13.54
CA SER A 222 -13.30 -12.54 -13.06
C SER A 222 -12.18 -13.25 -13.81
N THR A 223 -11.10 -12.52 -14.09
CA THR A 223 -9.85 -13.10 -14.61
C THR A 223 -8.91 -13.37 -13.45
N GLU A 224 -8.57 -14.64 -13.22
CA GLU A 224 -7.56 -15.02 -12.22
C GLU A 224 -6.16 -14.65 -12.73
N LEU A 225 -5.39 -13.98 -11.88
CA LEU A 225 -4.02 -13.56 -12.15
C LEU A 225 -3.02 -14.51 -11.49
N SER A 226 -1.75 -14.34 -11.85
CA SER A 226 -0.67 -15.13 -11.29
C SER A 226 -0.61 -15.02 -9.75
N PRO A 227 -0.30 -16.11 -9.00
CA PRO A 227 -0.28 -16.08 -7.53
C PRO A 227 0.65 -15.00 -6.96
N LEU A 228 0.21 -14.37 -5.87
CA LEU A 228 0.98 -13.38 -5.13
C LEU A 228 1.85 -14.09 -4.08
N THR A 229 3.17 -13.88 -4.14
CA THR A 229 4.09 -14.35 -3.10
C THR A 229 4.83 -13.18 -2.47
N ILE A 230 5.27 -13.36 -1.22
CA ILE A 230 6.06 -12.34 -0.52
C ILE A 230 7.37 -12.05 -1.26
N GLU A 231 8.00 -13.05 -1.87
CA GLU A 231 9.23 -12.88 -2.64
C GLU A 231 9.01 -11.98 -3.84
N ARG A 232 7.89 -12.13 -4.57
CA ARG A 232 7.55 -11.25 -5.70
C ARG A 232 7.37 -9.81 -5.24
N ILE A 233 6.70 -9.59 -4.10
CA ILE A 233 6.52 -8.26 -3.51
C ILE A 233 7.87 -7.66 -3.12
N LEU A 234 8.69 -8.40 -2.37
CA LEU A 234 9.99 -7.93 -1.89
C LEU A 234 10.94 -7.63 -3.04
N GLN A 235 11.02 -8.47 -4.07
CA GLN A 235 11.81 -8.21 -5.27
C GLN A 235 11.37 -6.91 -5.95
N TYR A 236 10.06 -6.70 -6.09
CA TYR A 236 9.51 -5.46 -6.66
C TYR A 236 9.89 -4.23 -5.83
N VAL A 237 9.78 -4.32 -4.49
CA VAL A 237 10.12 -3.25 -3.55
C VAL A 237 11.61 -2.94 -3.55
N ILE A 238 12.47 -3.93 -3.74
CA ILE A 238 13.94 -3.75 -3.70
C ILE A 238 14.44 -3.03 -4.94
N ILE A 239 13.85 -3.31 -6.11
CA ILE A 239 14.23 -2.72 -7.40
C ILE A 239 13.88 -1.21 -7.48
N ARG A 240 12.89 -0.76 -6.71
CA ARG A 240 12.50 0.66 -6.57
C ARG A 240 13.17 1.37 -5.37
#